data_AF-A0A660NMG1-F1
#
_entry.id   AF-A0A660NMG1-F1
#
_cell.length_a   1.000
_cell.length_b   1.000
_cell.length_c   1.000
_cell.angle_alpha   90.00
_cell.angle_beta   90.00
_cell.angle_gamma   90.00
#
_symmetry.space_group_name_H-M   'P 1'
#
loop_
_entity.id
_entity.type
_entity.pdbx_description
1 polymer ?
#
loop_
_entity_poly.entity_id
_entity_poly.type
_entity_poly.pdbx_seq_one_letter_code
_entity_poly.pdbx_strand_id
1 'polypeptide(L)'
;MSDVSASRAPALHQDHPATPAAHAVPATHAAPAAHAVTVDHADAATAGVSGPTALLILGTGGTIAGAAASAGSATGYQAGALPIGEILASVPGLAALVPDRQLASEQVFSIPSEQMDSAHWLQLLARVRAWQSASRAADAIVITHGTDTLEETAFFLSLVLPPDRPVILTGAMRPATALSADGPANLYDACRFALAARAAGIGGAFVQFAGKILRPDAVFKAHANQTDAFGQRFGAPVGWLEGDVPRWAAPEVLAAATGWQGLFAGLDLGMFTSPGVAPFSGPDQPAVQGQSASQGQLPRQEQPTGQERHTDQGQFTVQKPFTAQEPFASQGQPADQTGTLPRIALVPQYVDADPALVDWLVQRGHAGLVLAGTGIGTMPAPVRAALAAARQQGVMVVRATRVPAGYVPRNTEARPEHSDDALGFVTAGWLDAPKARILLQLCLAAGLRDEQAIQAVFERFRP
;
A
#
# COMPACT_ATOMS: atom_id res chain seq x y z
N MET A 1 -18.60 33.64 76.53
CA MET A 1 -17.39 34.31 77.00
C MET A 1 -16.42 34.35 75.84
N SER A 2 -16.14 35.57 75.33
CA SER A 2 -15.02 36.01 74.45
C SER A 2 -14.87 35.29 73.08
N ASP A 3 -15.25 35.82 71.90
CA ASP A 3 -14.91 37.10 71.20
C ASP A 3 -13.40 37.15 70.83
N VAL A 4 -12.88 37.37 69.60
CA VAL A 4 -13.21 38.29 68.47
C VAL A 4 -12.47 37.83 67.16
N SER A 5 -13.15 37.95 65.99
CA SER A 5 -12.77 38.52 64.65
C SER A 5 -11.29 38.77 64.24
N ALA A 6 -10.83 38.99 63.00
CA ALA A 6 -11.21 38.80 61.58
C ALA A 6 -10.11 39.50 60.71
N SER A 7 -10.08 39.23 59.39
CA SER A 7 -9.86 40.21 58.28
C SER A 7 -8.52 40.31 57.49
N ARG A 8 -8.65 39.96 56.18
CA ARG A 8 -8.26 40.63 54.90
C ARG A 8 -6.79 40.81 54.41
N ALA A 9 -6.64 40.56 53.09
CA ALA A 9 -5.52 40.88 52.17
C ALA A 9 -5.42 42.39 51.82
N PRO A 10 -4.35 42.92 51.15
CA PRO A 10 -4.23 42.91 49.66
C PRO A 10 -2.80 43.06 48.99
N ALA A 11 -2.77 42.80 47.66
CA ALA A 11 -2.08 43.45 46.49
C ALA A 11 -0.55 43.79 46.36
N LEU A 12 0.03 43.29 45.25
CA LEU A 12 0.93 43.87 44.19
C LEU A 12 1.95 45.01 44.51
N HIS A 13 3.25 44.76 44.24
CA HIS A 13 4.07 45.57 43.30
C HIS A 13 5.42 44.91 42.92
N GLN A 14 5.89 45.31 41.74
CA GLN A 14 7.03 44.89 40.91
C GLN A 14 8.43 45.17 41.50
N ASP A 15 9.45 44.42 41.03
CA ASP A 15 10.75 45.00 40.60
C ASP A 15 11.60 44.00 39.78
N HIS A 16 12.18 44.49 38.67
CA HIS A 16 13.21 43.85 37.84
C HIS A 16 14.60 43.98 38.50
N PRO A 17 15.58 43.11 38.16
CA PRO A 17 16.65 43.59 37.26
C PRO A 17 17.35 42.55 36.36
N ALA A 18 17.90 43.11 35.27
CA ALA A 18 19.21 42.85 34.63
C ALA A 18 19.51 41.57 33.81
N THR A 19 19.69 41.82 32.51
CA THR A 19 20.41 41.07 31.47
C THR A 19 21.86 40.75 31.84
N PRO A 20 22.44 39.62 31.36
CA PRO A 20 23.87 39.54 31.11
C PRO A 20 24.21 39.43 29.62
N ALA A 21 25.35 40.02 29.32
CA ALA A 21 25.90 40.38 28.02
C ALA A 21 26.36 39.20 27.15
N ALA A 22 26.40 39.47 25.85
CA ALA A 22 27.01 38.65 24.81
C ALA A 22 28.51 38.47 25.03
N HIS A 23 28.98 37.22 24.94
CA HIS A 23 30.38 36.88 24.75
C HIS A 23 30.60 36.35 23.33
N ALA A 24 31.36 37.11 22.54
CA ALA A 24 31.92 36.69 21.28
C ALA A 24 33.13 35.77 21.50
N VAL A 25 33.25 34.72 20.68
CA VAL A 25 34.45 33.86 20.56
C VAL A 25 34.68 33.60 19.05
N PRO A 26 35.94 33.60 18.57
CA PRO A 26 36.28 34.00 17.21
C PRO A 26 36.25 32.84 16.20
N ALA A 27 36.06 33.22 14.94
CA ALA A 27 36.24 32.36 13.79
C ALA A 27 37.74 32.07 13.57
N THR A 28 38.08 30.79 13.32
CA THR A 28 39.09 30.32 12.34
C THR A 28 39.24 28.80 12.45
N HIS A 29 38.87 28.08 11.38
CA HIS A 29 39.74 27.10 10.74
C HIS A 29 39.14 26.66 9.41
N ALA A 30 39.99 26.71 8.38
CA ALA A 30 39.70 26.45 6.98
C ALA A 30 39.39 24.97 6.71
N ALA A 31 38.38 24.71 5.88
CA ALA A 31 38.13 23.42 5.26
C ALA A 31 39.01 23.26 4.01
N PRO A 32 39.54 22.05 3.71
CA PRO A 32 40.30 21.82 2.48
C PRO A 32 39.37 21.75 1.27
N ALA A 33 39.85 22.31 0.16
CA ALA A 33 39.16 22.35 -1.13
C ALA A 33 39.00 20.95 -1.73
N ALA A 34 37.75 20.57 -2.02
CA ALA A 34 37.44 19.44 -2.90
C ALA A 34 37.32 19.96 -4.34
N HIS A 35 38.04 19.32 -5.25
CA HIS A 35 38.08 19.63 -6.67
C HIS A 35 36.69 19.60 -7.31
N ALA A 36 36.29 20.72 -7.92
CA ALA A 36 35.09 20.80 -8.74
C ALA A 36 35.33 20.03 -10.06
N VAL A 37 34.56 18.97 -10.26
CA VAL A 37 34.34 18.36 -11.57
C VAL A 37 33.13 19.07 -12.17
N THR A 38 33.36 19.96 -13.12
CA THR A 38 32.31 20.56 -13.95
C THR A 38 31.75 19.48 -14.87
N VAL A 39 30.50 19.08 -14.65
CA VAL A 39 29.74 18.27 -15.59
C VAL A 39 28.83 19.24 -16.35
N ASP A 40 29.04 19.35 -17.66
CA ASP A 40 28.20 20.15 -18.55
C ASP A 40 26.74 19.69 -18.43
N HIS A 41 25.87 20.57 -17.95
CA HIS A 41 24.43 20.40 -18.08
C HIS A 41 24.02 20.77 -19.51
N ALA A 42 24.01 19.78 -20.41
CA ALA A 42 23.23 19.88 -21.62
C ALA A 42 21.74 19.91 -21.22
N ASP A 43 21.05 21.00 -21.60
CA ASP A 43 19.60 21.17 -21.48
C ASP A 43 18.86 19.96 -22.07
N ALA A 44 18.42 19.05 -21.19
CA ALA A 44 17.47 18.01 -21.57
C ALA A 44 16.08 18.64 -21.59
N ALA A 45 15.66 19.08 -22.78
CA ALA A 45 14.30 19.49 -23.05
C ALA A 45 13.31 18.42 -22.55
N THR A 46 12.37 18.84 -21.72
CA THR A 46 11.25 18.05 -21.22
C THR A 46 10.35 17.66 -22.40
N ALA A 47 10.56 16.45 -22.93
CA ALA A 47 9.66 15.85 -23.91
C ALA A 47 8.31 15.58 -23.23
N GLY A 48 7.35 16.49 -23.40
CA GLY A 48 5.97 16.28 -22.99
C GLY A 48 5.40 15.02 -23.68
N VAL A 49 4.82 14.13 -22.90
CA VAL A 49 4.15 12.92 -23.40
C VAL A 49 2.87 13.35 -24.14
N SER A 50 2.95 13.53 -25.45
CA SER A 50 1.83 13.93 -26.31
C SER A 50 1.09 12.72 -26.87
N GLY A 51 0.35 12.03 -25.99
CA GLY A 51 -0.57 10.96 -26.36
C GLY A 51 -1.69 10.79 -25.32
N PRO A 52 -2.86 10.28 -25.71
CA PRO A 52 -3.94 9.99 -24.77
C PRO A 52 -3.50 8.93 -23.73
N THR A 53 -3.59 9.28 -22.44
CA THR A 53 -3.19 8.43 -21.32
C THR A 53 -4.00 7.13 -21.25
N ALA A 54 -3.35 5.98 -21.36
CA ALA A 54 -3.98 4.68 -21.16
C ALA A 54 -4.09 4.34 -19.65
N LEU A 55 -5.33 4.17 -19.16
CA LEU A 55 -5.62 3.76 -17.78
C LEU A 55 -6.00 2.27 -17.75
N LEU A 56 -5.38 1.54 -16.82
CA LEU A 56 -5.76 0.16 -16.50
C LEU A 56 -6.39 0.10 -15.11
N ILE A 57 -7.49 -0.66 -14.97
CA ILE A 57 -8.09 -0.97 -13.67
C ILE A 57 -7.99 -2.48 -13.40
N LEU A 58 -7.32 -2.85 -12.31
CA LEU A 58 -7.19 -4.23 -11.86
C LEU A 58 -8.12 -4.51 -10.68
N GLY A 59 -8.94 -5.55 -10.78
CA GLY A 59 -9.80 -6.03 -9.70
C GLY A 59 -9.16 -7.15 -8.88
N THR A 60 -9.13 -6.99 -7.56
CA THR A 60 -8.66 -8.03 -6.62
C THR A 60 -9.74 -8.51 -5.64
N GLY A 61 -10.97 -7.96 -5.74
CA GLY A 61 -12.10 -8.29 -4.88
C GLY A 61 -12.36 -7.26 -3.79
N GLY A 62 -12.50 -7.71 -2.55
CA GLY A 62 -12.78 -6.85 -1.39
C GLY A 62 -14.20 -6.31 -1.30
N THR A 63 -14.42 -5.44 -0.31
CA THR A 63 -15.70 -4.80 -0.01
C THR A 63 -16.22 -3.93 -1.15
N ILE A 64 -15.33 -3.27 -1.91
CA ILE A 64 -15.70 -2.47 -3.09
C ILE A 64 -16.40 -3.31 -4.17
N ALA A 65 -16.04 -4.60 -4.23
CA ALA A 65 -16.68 -5.61 -5.07
C ALA A 65 -17.67 -6.48 -4.28
N GLY A 66 -18.06 -6.07 -3.07
CA GLY A 66 -18.89 -6.85 -2.17
C GLY A 66 -20.38 -6.63 -2.37
N ALA A 67 -21.19 -7.65 -2.08
CA ALA A 67 -22.64 -7.59 -2.15
C ALA A 67 -23.28 -8.04 -0.84
N ALA A 68 -24.28 -7.29 -0.39
CA ALA A 68 -25.11 -7.57 0.78
C ALA A 68 -26.54 -7.91 0.35
N ALA A 69 -27.24 -8.69 1.18
CA ALA A 69 -28.63 -9.07 0.93
C ALA A 69 -29.63 -7.89 1.01
N SER A 70 -29.26 -6.80 1.69
CA SER A 70 -30.09 -5.59 1.80
C SER A 70 -29.24 -4.32 1.70
N ALA A 71 -29.81 -3.26 1.13
CA ALA A 71 -29.13 -1.98 1.01
C ALA A 71 -28.85 -1.30 2.35
N GLY A 72 -29.59 -1.65 3.41
CA GLY A 72 -29.33 -1.15 4.77
C GLY A 72 -28.17 -1.85 5.48
N SER A 73 -27.62 -2.94 4.90
CA SER A 73 -26.59 -3.76 5.53
C SER A 73 -25.19 -3.28 5.12
N ALA A 74 -24.47 -2.70 6.08
CA ALA A 74 -23.04 -2.42 5.95
C ALA A 74 -22.14 -3.56 6.49
N THR A 75 -22.74 -4.59 7.08
CA THR A 75 -22.07 -5.78 7.65
C THR A 75 -22.70 -7.06 7.09
N GLY A 76 -22.00 -8.20 7.22
CA GLY A 76 -22.51 -9.50 6.77
C GLY A 76 -22.66 -9.63 5.25
N TYR A 77 -21.84 -8.91 4.49
CA TYR A 77 -21.78 -9.00 3.03
C TYR A 77 -20.73 -10.00 2.58
N GLN A 78 -20.84 -10.47 1.33
CA GLN A 78 -19.80 -11.27 0.70
C GLN A 78 -18.86 -10.34 -0.07
N ALA A 79 -17.59 -10.25 0.35
CA ALA A 79 -16.56 -9.50 -0.37
C ALA A 79 -16.23 -10.18 -1.70
N GLY A 80 -15.90 -9.39 -2.74
CA GLY A 80 -15.54 -9.92 -4.05
C GLY A 80 -16.66 -10.65 -4.80
N ALA A 81 -17.92 -10.40 -4.45
CA ALA A 81 -19.08 -11.03 -5.08
C ALA A 81 -19.35 -10.52 -6.51
N LEU A 82 -18.94 -9.29 -6.83
CA LEU A 82 -19.17 -8.65 -8.12
C LEU A 82 -17.88 -8.58 -8.95
N PRO A 83 -17.92 -8.90 -10.26
CA PRO A 83 -16.78 -8.75 -11.14
C PRO A 83 -16.47 -7.26 -11.41
N ILE A 84 -15.22 -6.96 -11.75
CA ILE A 84 -14.75 -5.58 -11.97
C ILE A 84 -15.60 -4.82 -12.98
N GLY A 85 -16.09 -5.47 -14.04
CA GLY A 85 -16.95 -4.84 -15.04
C GLY A 85 -18.25 -4.27 -14.46
N GLU A 86 -18.88 -4.97 -13.52
CA GLU A 86 -20.08 -4.47 -12.83
C GLU A 86 -19.75 -3.29 -11.91
N ILE A 87 -18.60 -3.33 -11.25
CA ILE A 87 -18.13 -2.20 -10.42
C ILE A 87 -17.88 -0.97 -11.28
N LEU A 88 -17.26 -1.10 -12.45
CA LEU A 88 -17.04 0.01 -13.37
C LEU A 88 -18.35 0.62 -13.88
N ALA A 89 -19.33 -0.23 -14.22
CA ALA A 89 -20.66 0.21 -14.64
C ALA A 89 -21.41 0.97 -13.53
N SER A 90 -21.07 0.72 -12.25
CA SER A 90 -21.66 1.40 -11.11
C SER A 90 -21.13 2.83 -10.87
N VAL A 91 -20.06 3.25 -11.56
CA VAL A 91 -19.42 4.57 -11.34
C VAL A 91 -19.91 5.61 -12.35
N PRO A 92 -20.77 6.57 -11.95
CA PRO A 92 -21.22 7.61 -12.86
C PRO A 92 -20.05 8.50 -13.31
N GLY A 93 -20.01 8.82 -14.60
CA GLY A 93 -19.01 9.73 -15.17
C GLY A 93 -17.65 9.11 -15.50
N LEU A 94 -17.40 7.84 -15.16
CA LEU A 94 -16.11 7.19 -15.44
C LEU A 94 -15.76 7.17 -16.94
N ALA A 95 -16.74 6.90 -17.81
CA ALA A 95 -16.56 6.92 -19.27
C ALA A 95 -16.26 8.33 -19.82
N ALA A 96 -16.71 9.39 -19.14
CA ALA A 96 -16.37 10.76 -19.50
C ALA A 96 -14.97 11.15 -19.02
N LEU A 97 -14.54 10.59 -17.88
CA LEU A 97 -13.20 10.81 -17.33
C LEU A 97 -12.11 10.14 -18.19
N VAL A 98 -12.37 8.93 -18.69
CA VAL A 98 -11.45 8.18 -19.55
C VAL A 98 -12.20 7.72 -20.80
N PRO A 99 -12.00 8.40 -21.94
CA PRO A 99 -12.69 8.06 -23.18
C PRO A 99 -12.46 6.61 -23.63
N ASP A 100 -13.42 6.08 -24.38
CA ASP A 100 -13.36 4.74 -24.95
C ASP A 100 -12.04 4.49 -25.69
N ARG A 101 -11.51 3.26 -25.56
CA ARG A 101 -10.19 2.80 -26.03
C ARG A 101 -8.99 3.25 -25.20
N GLN A 102 -9.16 4.10 -24.18
CA GLN A 102 -8.10 4.47 -23.23
C GLN A 102 -8.24 3.79 -21.88
N LEU A 103 -9.41 3.22 -21.59
CA LEU A 103 -9.67 2.42 -20.40
C LEU A 103 -9.56 0.92 -20.72
N ALA A 104 -8.74 0.20 -19.96
CA ALA A 104 -8.71 -1.26 -19.90
C ALA A 104 -9.05 -1.72 -18.48
N SER A 105 -9.60 -2.92 -18.34
CA SER A 105 -9.80 -3.54 -17.03
C SER A 105 -9.51 -5.03 -17.06
N GLU A 106 -9.07 -5.57 -15.92
CA GLU A 106 -8.82 -7.00 -15.74
C GLU A 106 -9.21 -7.40 -14.32
N GLN A 107 -9.92 -8.52 -14.17
CA GLN A 107 -10.08 -9.18 -12.89
C GLN A 107 -8.89 -10.12 -12.67
N VAL A 108 -8.03 -9.84 -11.70
CA VAL A 108 -6.84 -10.66 -11.40
C VAL A 108 -7.23 -11.86 -10.54
N PHE A 109 -7.97 -11.60 -9.47
CA PHE A 109 -8.64 -12.57 -8.59
C PHE A 109 -9.74 -11.84 -7.82
N SER A 110 -10.57 -12.55 -7.04
CA SER A 110 -11.63 -11.92 -6.26
C SER A 110 -11.72 -12.53 -4.86
N ILE A 111 -11.05 -11.91 -3.89
CA ILE A 111 -11.00 -12.43 -2.52
C ILE A 111 -11.31 -11.33 -1.48
N PRO A 112 -11.78 -11.73 -0.29
CA PRO A 112 -11.66 -10.90 0.90
C PRO A 112 -10.17 -10.70 1.27
N SER A 113 -9.76 -9.46 1.58
CA SER A 113 -8.34 -9.11 1.72
C SER A 113 -7.66 -9.69 2.96
N GLU A 114 -8.43 -10.15 3.95
CA GLU A 114 -7.92 -10.91 5.09
C GLU A 114 -7.44 -12.32 4.71
N GLN A 115 -7.74 -12.79 3.49
CA GLN A 115 -7.18 -14.01 2.91
C GLN A 115 -5.99 -13.74 1.97
N MET A 116 -5.52 -12.49 1.88
CA MET A 116 -4.35 -12.12 1.07
C MET A 116 -3.09 -12.84 1.56
N ASP A 117 -2.29 -13.34 0.62
CA ASP A 117 -0.99 -13.94 0.91
C ASP A 117 0.08 -13.55 -0.12
N SER A 118 1.30 -14.07 0.04
CA SER A 118 2.39 -13.79 -0.88
C SER A 118 2.15 -14.30 -2.31
N ALA A 119 1.37 -15.37 -2.51
CA ALA A 119 1.08 -15.87 -3.85
C ALA A 119 0.19 -14.89 -4.61
N HIS A 120 -0.83 -14.35 -3.95
CA HIS A 120 -1.67 -13.29 -4.51
C HIS A 120 -0.88 -12.02 -4.83
N TRP A 121 0.04 -11.60 -3.96
CA TRP A 121 0.94 -10.47 -4.25
C TRP A 121 1.82 -10.71 -5.47
N LEU A 122 2.41 -11.89 -5.61
CA LEU A 122 3.24 -12.22 -6.77
C LEU A 122 2.41 -12.32 -8.06
N GLN A 123 1.19 -12.85 -7.98
CA GLN A 123 0.25 -12.86 -9.10
C GLN A 123 -0.10 -11.42 -9.53
N LEU A 124 -0.48 -10.55 -8.59
CA LEU A 124 -0.79 -9.15 -8.87
C LEU A 124 0.41 -8.41 -9.48
N LEU A 125 1.61 -8.61 -8.91
CA LEU A 125 2.85 -8.03 -9.44
C LEU A 125 3.12 -8.49 -10.88
N ALA A 126 2.97 -9.77 -11.17
CA ALA A 126 3.16 -10.32 -12.51
C ALA A 126 2.18 -9.70 -13.51
N ARG A 127 0.91 -9.51 -13.13
CA ARG A 127 -0.08 -8.85 -13.99
C ARG A 127 0.25 -7.38 -14.22
N VAL A 128 0.61 -6.63 -13.17
CA VAL A 128 1.05 -5.22 -13.30
C VAL A 128 2.24 -5.11 -14.26
N ARG A 129 3.28 -5.93 -14.08
CA ARG A 129 4.48 -5.92 -14.96
C ARG A 129 4.15 -6.30 -16.41
N ALA A 130 3.25 -7.26 -16.62
CA ALA A 130 2.80 -7.64 -17.96
C ALA A 130 2.14 -6.45 -18.69
N TRP A 131 1.26 -5.71 -18.01
CA TRP A 131 0.65 -4.51 -18.57
C TRP A 131 1.62 -3.34 -18.73
N GLN A 132 2.64 -3.24 -17.89
CA GLN A 132 3.66 -2.21 -18.03
C GLN A 132 4.61 -2.44 -19.20
N SER A 133 4.80 -3.70 -19.61
CA SER A 133 5.71 -4.13 -20.69
C SER A 133 5.01 -4.40 -22.03
N ALA A 134 3.68 -4.40 -22.08
CA ALA A 134 2.91 -4.62 -23.30
C ALA A 134 3.20 -3.55 -24.37
N SER A 135 3.01 -3.89 -25.66
CA SER A 135 3.18 -2.96 -26.79
C SER A 135 2.33 -1.70 -26.67
N ARG A 136 1.17 -1.83 -26.01
CA ARG A 136 0.34 -0.72 -25.56
C ARG A 136 0.30 -0.71 -24.04
N ALA A 137 1.40 -0.27 -23.45
CA ALA A 137 1.56 -0.29 -22.02
C ALA A 137 0.60 0.69 -21.33
N ALA A 138 0.12 0.32 -20.14
CA ALA A 138 -0.67 1.24 -19.32
C ALA A 138 0.23 2.39 -18.82
N ASP A 139 -0.25 3.63 -18.98
CA ASP A 139 0.39 4.84 -18.49
C ASP A 139 0.12 5.07 -17.00
N ALA A 140 -1.03 4.61 -16.53
CA ALA A 140 -1.48 4.68 -15.15
C ALA A 140 -2.28 3.43 -14.79
N ILE A 141 -2.20 2.99 -13.52
CA ILE A 141 -2.88 1.79 -13.04
C ILE A 141 -3.66 2.12 -11.78
N VAL A 142 -4.90 1.67 -11.71
CA VAL A 142 -5.73 1.66 -10.50
C VAL A 142 -6.00 0.22 -10.09
N ILE A 143 -5.94 -0.08 -8.79
CA ILE A 143 -6.21 -1.41 -8.25
C ILE A 143 -7.33 -1.31 -7.23
N THR A 144 -8.45 -2.02 -7.46
CA THR A 144 -9.51 -2.15 -6.48
C THR A 144 -9.20 -3.32 -5.55
N HIS A 145 -9.20 -3.05 -4.24
CA HIS A 145 -8.71 -3.97 -3.22
C HIS A 145 -9.60 -3.95 -1.97
N GLY A 146 -9.58 -5.04 -1.19
CA GLY A 146 -10.20 -5.08 0.14
C GLY A 146 -9.40 -4.27 1.15
N THR A 147 -10.08 -3.68 2.13
CA THR A 147 -9.47 -2.66 3.00
C THR A 147 -8.62 -3.23 4.13
N ASP A 148 -8.76 -4.52 4.48
CA ASP A 148 -8.09 -5.08 5.66
C ASP A 148 -6.58 -5.19 5.51
N THR A 149 -6.09 -5.46 4.29
CA THR A 149 -4.65 -5.56 3.99
C THR A 149 -4.21 -4.63 2.87
N LEU A 150 -5.04 -3.62 2.52
CA LEU A 150 -4.74 -2.64 1.48
C LEU A 150 -3.39 -1.95 1.71
N GLU A 151 -3.12 -1.54 2.94
CA GLU A 151 -1.87 -0.89 3.33
C GLU A 151 -0.62 -1.77 3.12
N GLU A 152 -0.76 -3.08 3.34
CA GLU A 152 0.33 -4.04 3.15
C GLU A 152 0.60 -4.26 1.66
N THR A 153 -0.45 -4.47 0.86
CA THR A 153 -0.32 -4.61 -0.61
C THR A 153 0.26 -3.34 -1.23
N ALA A 154 -0.20 -2.16 -0.80
CA ALA A 154 0.34 -0.89 -1.28
C ALA A 154 1.82 -0.73 -0.96
N PHE A 155 2.24 -1.06 0.26
CA PHE A 155 3.64 -1.02 0.66
C PHE A 155 4.49 -2.02 -0.12
N PHE A 156 4.05 -3.27 -0.24
CA PHE A 156 4.72 -4.29 -1.05
C PHE A 156 4.93 -3.81 -2.49
N LEU A 157 3.87 -3.40 -3.19
CA LEU A 157 3.95 -2.93 -4.58
C LEU A 157 4.85 -1.70 -4.72
N SER A 158 4.82 -0.78 -3.75
CA SER A 158 5.69 0.40 -3.75
C SER A 158 7.17 0.02 -3.76
N LEU A 159 7.54 -1.08 -3.08
CA LEU A 159 8.93 -1.53 -2.97
C LEU A 159 9.42 -2.24 -4.23
N VAL A 160 8.55 -2.97 -4.94
CA VAL A 160 8.93 -3.93 -6.00
C VAL A 160 8.57 -3.48 -7.42
N LEU A 161 7.87 -2.35 -7.55
CA LEU A 161 7.59 -1.72 -8.84
C LEU A 161 8.54 -0.53 -9.07
N PRO A 162 8.97 -0.28 -10.32
CA PRO A 162 9.64 0.97 -10.65
C PRO A 162 8.70 2.16 -10.37
N PRO A 163 9.20 3.27 -9.80
CA PRO A 163 8.38 4.43 -9.46
C PRO A 163 8.21 5.39 -10.65
N ASP A 164 8.10 4.86 -11.87
CA ASP A 164 8.02 5.63 -13.12
C ASP A 164 6.57 5.88 -13.57
N ARG A 165 5.62 5.04 -13.11
CA ARG A 165 4.20 5.14 -13.44
C ARG A 165 3.34 5.13 -12.17
N PRO A 166 2.24 5.89 -12.15
CA PRO A 166 1.35 5.91 -11.01
C PRO A 166 0.57 4.59 -10.90
N VAL A 167 0.60 4.01 -9.71
CA VAL A 167 -0.20 2.84 -9.31
C VAL A 167 -1.02 3.23 -8.08
N ILE A 168 -2.33 3.43 -8.25
CA ILE A 168 -3.21 3.89 -7.18
C ILE A 168 -4.08 2.74 -6.70
N LEU A 169 -3.92 2.33 -5.44
CA LEU A 169 -4.80 1.35 -4.80
C LEU A 169 -5.98 2.08 -4.15
N THR A 170 -7.16 1.49 -4.23
CA THR A 170 -8.36 2.01 -3.56
C THR A 170 -9.29 0.87 -3.14
N GLY A 171 -10.30 1.17 -2.33
CA GLY A 171 -11.27 0.21 -1.83
C GLY A 171 -12.55 0.89 -1.34
N ALA A 172 -13.34 0.17 -0.56
CA ALA A 172 -14.56 0.69 0.05
C ALA A 172 -14.74 0.12 1.46
N MET A 173 -15.38 0.87 2.34
CA MET A 173 -15.76 0.42 3.68
C MET A 173 -17.19 -0.13 3.70
N ARG A 174 -17.99 0.17 2.67
CA ARG A 174 -19.35 -0.36 2.48
C ARG A 174 -19.43 -1.19 1.19
N PRO A 175 -20.20 -2.30 1.19
CA PRO A 175 -20.39 -3.10 -0.01
C PRO A 175 -21.10 -2.29 -1.10
N ALA A 176 -20.91 -2.67 -2.37
CA ALA A 176 -21.44 -1.95 -3.52
C ALA A 176 -22.98 -1.80 -3.50
N THR A 177 -23.68 -2.73 -2.85
CA THR A 177 -25.14 -2.73 -2.72
C THR A 177 -25.66 -1.88 -1.56
N ALA A 178 -24.79 -1.34 -0.70
CA ALA A 178 -25.21 -0.57 0.48
C ALA A 178 -25.66 0.85 0.11
N LEU A 179 -26.56 1.40 0.93
CA LEU A 179 -26.91 2.82 0.90
C LEU A 179 -25.67 3.66 1.16
N SER A 180 -25.49 4.68 0.32
CA SER A 180 -24.32 5.57 0.37
C SER A 180 -23.00 4.79 0.37
N ALA A 181 -22.90 3.76 -0.48
CA ALA A 181 -21.65 3.05 -0.73
C ALA A 181 -20.55 4.04 -1.15
N ASP A 182 -19.36 3.90 -0.57
CA ASP A 182 -18.21 4.79 -0.79
C ASP A 182 -17.33 4.36 -1.99
N GLY A 183 -17.50 3.11 -2.44
CA GLY A 183 -16.74 2.53 -3.56
C GLY A 183 -16.76 3.34 -4.86
N PRO A 184 -17.93 3.80 -5.36
CA PRO A 184 -17.97 4.57 -6.61
C PRO A 184 -17.17 5.87 -6.57
N ALA A 185 -17.27 6.64 -5.47
CA ALA A 185 -16.52 7.88 -5.31
C ALA A 185 -15.01 7.62 -5.17
N ASN A 186 -14.64 6.64 -4.35
CA ASN A 186 -13.24 6.23 -4.18
C ASN A 186 -12.61 5.79 -5.51
N LEU A 187 -13.30 4.94 -6.29
CA LEU A 187 -12.80 4.47 -7.58
C LEU A 187 -12.68 5.62 -8.60
N TYR A 188 -13.68 6.49 -8.67
CA TYR A 188 -13.64 7.65 -9.55
C TYR A 188 -12.44 8.56 -9.22
N ASP A 189 -12.26 8.89 -7.94
CA ASP A 189 -11.15 9.71 -7.48
C ASP A 189 -9.80 9.04 -7.71
N ALA A 190 -9.67 7.73 -7.47
CA ALA A 190 -8.45 6.98 -7.76
C ALA A 190 -8.06 7.10 -9.24
N CYS A 191 -9.03 7.01 -10.15
CA CYS A 191 -8.80 7.23 -11.58
C CYS A 191 -8.37 8.68 -11.88
N ARG A 192 -9.05 9.68 -11.31
CA ARG A 192 -8.69 11.10 -11.48
C ARG A 192 -7.26 11.37 -11.02
N PHE A 193 -6.90 10.89 -9.84
CA PHE A 193 -5.56 11.08 -9.30
C PHE A 193 -4.49 10.35 -10.12
N ALA A 194 -4.76 9.13 -10.59
CA ALA A 194 -3.84 8.39 -11.43
C ALA A 194 -3.53 9.12 -12.75
N LEU A 195 -4.55 9.67 -13.41
CA LEU A 195 -4.40 10.47 -14.63
C LEU A 195 -3.65 11.78 -14.37
N ALA A 196 -4.01 12.48 -13.29
CA ALA A 196 -3.34 13.73 -12.90
C ALA A 196 -1.86 13.50 -12.52
N ALA A 197 -1.56 12.40 -11.83
CA ALA A 197 -0.20 11.99 -11.50
C ALA A 197 0.61 11.77 -12.78
N ARG A 198 0.06 11.02 -13.74
CA ARG A 198 0.72 10.78 -15.03
C ARG A 198 1.01 12.07 -15.78
N ALA A 199 0.03 12.99 -15.84
CA ALA A 199 0.20 14.29 -16.48
C ALA A 199 1.26 15.16 -15.79
N ALA A 200 1.42 15.03 -14.47
CA ALA A 200 2.42 15.73 -13.67
C ALA A 200 3.78 15.01 -13.60
N GLY A 201 3.96 13.86 -14.27
CA GLY A 201 5.18 13.06 -14.19
C GLY A 201 5.41 12.37 -12.83
N ILE A 202 4.36 12.20 -12.03
CA ILE A 202 4.40 11.54 -10.73
C ILE A 202 4.19 10.03 -10.95
N GLY A 203 5.21 9.25 -10.63
CA GLY A 203 5.17 7.79 -10.60
C GLY A 203 5.20 7.23 -9.19
N GLY A 204 5.00 5.92 -9.08
CA GLY A 204 5.02 5.21 -7.80
C GLY A 204 3.65 4.69 -7.35
N ALA A 205 3.67 3.89 -6.29
CA ALA A 205 2.47 3.34 -5.69
C ALA A 205 1.93 4.25 -4.57
N PHE A 206 0.61 4.44 -4.54
CA PHE A 206 -0.09 5.23 -3.52
C PHE A 206 -1.45 4.62 -3.20
N VAL A 207 -2.04 5.07 -2.10
CA VAL A 207 -3.43 4.72 -1.73
C VAL A 207 -4.31 5.94 -1.92
N GLN A 208 -5.39 5.80 -2.67
CA GLN A 208 -6.49 6.76 -2.65
C GLN A 208 -7.58 6.25 -1.71
N PHE A 209 -8.02 7.11 -0.79
CA PHE A 209 -9.19 6.84 0.04
C PHE A 209 -9.82 8.15 0.51
N ALA A 210 -11.16 8.26 0.43
CA ALA A 210 -11.92 9.40 0.94
C ALA A 210 -11.36 10.77 0.47
N GLY A 211 -11.03 10.88 -0.83
CA GLY A 211 -10.54 12.11 -1.44
C GLY A 211 -9.08 12.49 -1.12
N LYS A 212 -8.31 11.59 -0.48
CA LYS A 212 -6.90 11.79 -0.11
C LYS A 212 -6.00 10.80 -0.83
N ILE A 213 -4.77 11.23 -1.13
CA ILE A 213 -3.68 10.34 -1.52
C ILE A 213 -2.73 10.15 -0.35
N LEU A 214 -2.53 8.89 0.03
CA LEU A 214 -1.75 8.46 1.17
C LEU A 214 -0.50 7.69 0.70
N ARG A 215 0.60 7.92 1.40
CA ARG A 215 1.87 7.26 1.12
C ARG A 215 1.84 5.79 1.56
N PRO A 216 2.39 4.86 0.77
CA PRO A 216 2.31 3.43 1.05
C PRO A 216 3.07 3.01 2.32
N ASP A 217 4.12 3.74 2.70
CA ASP A 217 4.91 3.47 3.91
C ASP A 217 4.24 3.99 5.20
N ALA A 218 3.39 5.01 5.09
CA ALA A 218 2.76 5.67 6.22
C ALA A 218 1.28 5.31 6.37
N VAL A 219 0.61 4.89 5.30
CA VAL A 219 -0.82 4.62 5.28
C VAL A 219 -1.17 3.50 6.25
N PHE A 220 -2.27 3.65 6.98
CA PHE A 220 -2.83 2.56 7.78
C PHE A 220 -4.35 2.70 7.90
N LYS A 221 -5.04 1.59 8.15
CA LYS A 221 -6.47 1.55 8.47
C LYS A 221 -6.67 2.03 9.91
N ALA A 222 -7.00 3.31 10.04
CA ALA A 222 -7.23 4.01 11.31
C ALA A 222 -8.60 3.70 11.93
N HIS A 223 -9.58 3.27 11.14
CA HIS A 223 -10.91 2.91 11.65
C HIS A 223 -11.49 1.67 10.96
N ALA A 224 -12.14 0.81 11.74
CA ALA A 224 -12.74 -0.42 11.24
C ALA A 224 -14.05 -0.24 10.43
N ASN A 225 -14.66 0.95 10.44
CA ASN A 225 -16.08 1.14 10.07
C ASN A 225 -16.39 2.48 9.37
N GLN A 226 -15.65 3.55 9.65
CA GLN A 226 -15.90 4.85 9.02
C GLN A 226 -15.47 4.80 7.55
N THR A 227 -16.17 5.53 6.67
CA THR A 227 -15.79 5.64 5.25
C THR A 227 -14.50 6.43 5.05
N ASP A 228 -14.14 7.30 6.00
CA ASP A 228 -12.78 7.83 6.11
C ASP A 228 -11.92 6.93 7.02
N ALA A 229 -11.63 5.70 6.54
CA ALA A 229 -10.96 4.68 7.34
C ALA A 229 -9.43 4.81 7.37
N PHE A 230 -8.83 5.47 6.38
CA PHE A 230 -7.38 5.45 6.20
C PHE A 230 -6.72 6.79 6.55
N GLY A 231 -5.64 6.70 7.33
CA GLY A 231 -4.79 7.83 7.69
C GLY A 231 -3.33 7.54 7.40
N GLN A 232 -2.46 8.48 7.77
CA GLN A 232 -1.02 8.26 7.78
C GLN A 232 -0.48 8.31 9.21
N ARG A 233 0.41 7.38 9.55
CA ARG A 233 1.05 7.29 10.87
C ARG A 233 2.04 8.43 11.12
N PHE A 234 2.54 9.04 10.05
CA PHE A 234 3.47 10.16 10.05
C PHE A 234 3.33 10.93 8.73
N GLY A 235 3.72 12.20 8.73
CA GLY A 235 3.53 13.10 7.59
C GLY A 235 2.06 13.38 7.26
N ALA A 236 1.85 14.28 6.31
CA ALA A 236 0.52 14.60 5.78
C ALA A 236 0.22 13.78 4.51
N PRO A 237 -1.07 13.62 4.12
CA PRO A 237 -1.44 13.14 2.80
C PRO A 237 -0.70 13.91 1.70
N VAL A 238 -0.31 13.20 0.65
CA VAL A 238 0.49 13.75 -0.47
C VAL A 238 -0.36 14.16 -1.68
N GLY A 239 -1.68 14.09 -1.53
CA GLY A 239 -2.64 14.63 -2.49
C GLY A 239 -4.04 14.75 -1.89
N TRP A 240 -4.82 15.68 -2.43
CA TRP A 240 -6.17 16.02 -1.97
C TRP A 240 -7.00 16.60 -3.12
N LEU A 241 -8.31 16.65 -2.94
CA LEU A 241 -9.21 17.34 -3.87
C LEU A 241 -9.40 18.80 -3.44
N GLU A 242 -9.20 19.73 -4.37
CA GLU A 242 -9.65 21.12 -4.24
C GLU A 242 -10.91 21.31 -5.09
N GLY A 243 -12.07 21.23 -4.44
CA GLY A 243 -13.33 21.06 -5.17
C GLY A 243 -13.30 19.72 -5.89
N ASP A 244 -13.24 19.75 -7.22
CA ASP A 244 -13.11 18.56 -8.05
C ASP A 244 -11.67 18.37 -8.60
N VAL A 245 -10.76 19.32 -8.38
CA VAL A 245 -9.41 19.28 -8.97
C VAL A 245 -8.47 18.43 -8.10
N PRO A 246 -7.86 17.35 -8.64
CA PRO A 246 -6.85 16.60 -7.91
C PRO A 246 -5.57 17.44 -7.77
N ARG A 247 -5.12 17.63 -6.53
CA ARG A 247 -3.87 18.29 -6.19
C ARG A 247 -2.91 17.28 -5.60
N TRP A 248 -1.66 17.42 -6.00
CA TRP A 248 -0.54 16.67 -5.42
C TRP A 248 0.34 17.62 -4.63
N ALA A 249 0.99 17.09 -3.59
CA ALA A 249 2.05 17.81 -2.89
C ALA A 249 3.16 18.22 -3.88
N ALA A 250 3.91 19.26 -3.51
CA ALA A 250 4.98 19.78 -4.35
C ALA A 250 6.03 18.67 -4.65
N PRO A 251 6.67 18.68 -5.83
CA PRO A 251 7.60 17.62 -6.24
C PRO A 251 8.71 17.31 -5.21
N GLU A 252 9.23 18.33 -4.54
CA GLU A 252 10.24 18.20 -3.49
C GLU A 252 9.71 17.43 -2.27
N VAL A 253 8.44 17.64 -1.90
CA VAL A 253 7.78 16.91 -0.81
C VAL A 253 7.53 15.47 -1.24
N LEU A 254 7.11 15.23 -2.48
CA LEU A 254 6.91 13.89 -3.02
C LEU A 254 8.22 13.11 -3.07
N ALA A 255 9.29 13.69 -3.62
CA ALA A 255 10.61 13.06 -3.68
C ALA A 255 11.15 12.75 -2.28
N ALA A 256 10.96 13.66 -1.34
CA ALA A 256 11.30 13.45 0.07
C ALA A 256 10.30 12.57 0.83
N ALA A 257 9.22 12.07 0.21
CA ALA A 257 8.22 11.23 0.85
C ALA A 257 8.22 9.78 0.30
N THR A 258 8.82 9.52 -0.85
CA THR A 258 8.74 8.23 -1.56
C THR A 258 10.07 7.44 -1.55
N GLY A 259 10.96 7.70 -0.59
CA GLY A 259 12.35 7.19 -0.63
C GLY A 259 12.55 5.66 -0.60
N TRP A 260 11.54 4.87 -0.22
CA TRP A 260 11.58 3.41 -0.34
C TRP A 260 11.04 2.88 -1.68
N GLN A 261 10.37 3.71 -2.47
CA GLN A 261 9.71 3.23 -3.68
C GLN A 261 10.73 2.72 -4.70
N GLY A 262 10.46 1.54 -5.26
CA GLY A 262 11.31 0.86 -6.23
C GLY A 262 12.60 0.29 -5.68
N LEU A 263 12.80 0.25 -4.36
CA LEU A 263 14.03 -0.27 -3.76
C LEU A 263 14.39 -1.70 -4.22
N PHE A 264 13.37 -2.52 -4.50
CA PHE A 264 13.49 -3.90 -4.97
C PHE A 264 12.88 -4.08 -6.37
N ALA A 265 12.76 -3.01 -7.17
CA ALA A 265 12.19 -3.09 -8.52
C ALA A 265 12.95 -4.06 -9.44
N GLY A 266 14.27 -4.16 -9.26
CA GLY A 266 15.14 -5.10 -9.99
C GLY A 266 15.20 -6.51 -9.41
N LEU A 267 14.51 -6.80 -8.31
CA LEU A 267 14.49 -8.14 -7.72
C LEU A 267 13.63 -9.07 -8.59
N ASP A 268 14.23 -10.18 -9.05
CA ASP A 268 13.49 -11.23 -9.73
C ASP A 268 12.69 -12.04 -8.71
N LEU A 269 11.42 -11.67 -8.58
CA LEU A 269 10.47 -12.36 -7.72
C LEU A 269 9.76 -13.53 -8.42
N GLY A 270 10.00 -13.73 -9.73
CA GLY A 270 9.42 -14.83 -10.51
C GLY A 270 9.91 -16.20 -10.02
N MET A 271 11.12 -16.27 -9.46
CA MET A 271 11.70 -17.47 -8.84
C MET A 271 10.92 -17.97 -7.60
N PHE A 272 10.04 -17.14 -7.02
CA PHE A 272 9.19 -17.49 -5.87
C PHE A 272 7.75 -17.78 -6.28
N THR A 273 7.48 -17.98 -7.57
CA THR A 273 6.15 -18.38 -8.05
C THR A 273 6.10 -19.89 -8.22
N SER A 274 5.04 -20.53 -7.73
CA SER A 274 4.80 -21.96 -7.97
C SER A 274 4.52 -22.20 -9.46
N PRO A 275 5.02 -23.32 -10.04
CA PRO A 275 4.70 -23.69 -11.42
C PRO A 275 3.19 -23.97 -11.54
N GLY A 276 2.47 -23.07 -12.22
CA GLY A 276 1.01 -23.15 -12.37
C GLY A 276 0.36 -21.90 -12.96
N VAL A 277 1.05 -20.74 -12.90
CA VAL A 277 0.64 -19.55 -13.65
C VAL A 277 1.08 -19.73 -15.10
N ALA A 278 0.14 -20.05 -15.99
CA ALA A 278 0.43 -20.18 -17.41
C ALA A 278 1.02 -18.86 -17.97
N PRO A 279 2.10 -18.90 -18.77
CA PRO A 279 2.66 -17.71 -19.39
C PRO A 279 1.64 -17.05 -20.35
N PHE A 280 1.58 -15.72 -20.30
CA PHE A 280 0.70 -14.90 -21.12
C PHE A 280 1.07 -14.99 -22.60
N SER A 281 0.09 -15.31 -23.44
CA SER A 281 0.13 -15.01 -24.88
C SER A 281 -0.54 -13.65 -25.08
N GLY A 282 0.16 -12.70 -25.69
CA GLY A 282 -0.38 -11.38 -26.02
C GLY A 282 -1.65 -11.43 -26.87
N PRO A 283 -2.35 -10.29 -27.05
CA PRO A 283 -3.52 -10.25 -27.91
C PRO A 283 -3.11 -10.36 -29.39
N ASP A 284 -2.90 -11.58 -29.88
CA ASP A 284 -2.97 -11.86 -31.31
C ASP A 284 -4.44 -11.91 -31.72
N GLN A 285 -4.84 -10.98 -32.59
CA GLN A 285 -6.15 -11.02 -33.25
C GLN A 285 -6.13 -12.05 -34.39
N PRO A 286 -7.08 -12.99 -34.48
CA PRO A 286 -7.51 -13.49 -35.77
C PRO A 286 -8.71 -12.68 -36.26
N ALA A 287 -8.57 -12.13 -37.46
CA ALA A 287 -9.66 -11.56 -38.24
C ALA A 287 -10.75 -12.62 -38.45
N VAL A 288 -11.97 -12.36 -38.00
CA VAL A 288 -13.13 -13.21 -38.30
C VAL A 288 -13.74 -12.74 -39.62
N GLN A 289 -13.41 -13.46 -40.69
CA GLN A 289 -14.20 -13.46 -41.92
C GLN A 289 -15.57 -14.07 -41.63
N GLY A 290 -16.63 -13.36 -42.04
CA GLY A 290 -18.00 -13.80 -41.85
C GLY A 290 -18.33 -15.08 -42.60
N GLN A 291 -19.02 -15.99 -41.94
CA GLN A 291 -19.81 -17.03 -42.60
C GLN A 291 -21.20 -17.11 -41.97
N SER A 292 -22.17 -17.03 -42.86
CA SER A 292 -23.62 -17.16 -42.66
C SER A 292 -24.01 -18.62 -42.43
N ALA A 293 -24.86 -18.88 -41.44
CA ALA A 293 -25.72 -20.07 -41.35
C ALA A 293 -26.93 -19.73 -40.46
N SER A 294 -28.07 -19.46 -41.07
CA SER A 294 -29.22 -20.38 -41.26
C SER A 294 -30.25 -20.34 -40.13
N GLN A 295 -31.47 -20.01 -40.56
CA GLN A 295 -32.70 -19.74 -39.81
C GLN A 295 -33.18 -20.92 -38.95
N GLY A 296 -33.62 -20.60 -37.72
CA GLY A 296 -34.54 -21.39 -36.92
C GLY A 296 -35.64 -20.47 -36.39
N GLN A 297 -36.86 -20.71 -36.84
CA GLN A 297 -38.06 -19.89 -36.67
C GLN A 297 -38.89 -20.40 -35.48
N LEU A 298 -39.53 -19.49 -34.71
CA LEU A 298 -40.85 -19.60 -34.01
C LEU A 298 -40.93 -18.57 -32.84
N PRO A 299 -42.13 -18.13 -32.38
CA PRO A 299 -43.09 -17.27 -33.09
C PRO A 299 -43.32 -15.92 -32.37
N ARG A 300 -43.95 -15.00 -33.10
CA ARG A 300 -44.29 -13.62 -32.69
C ARG A 300 -45.38 -13.58 -31.62
N GLN A 301 -45.22 -12.70 -30.64
CA GLN A 301 -46.32 -12.02 -29.94
C GLN A 301 -46.05 -10.52 -29.88
N GLU A 302 -47.13 -9.76 -29.95
CA GLU A 302 -47.23 -8.37 -30.40
C GLU A 302 -46.74 -7.34 -29.38
N GLN A 303 -46.16 -6.26 -29.92
CA GLN A 303 -45.84 -5.03 -29.19
C GLN A 303 -47.11 -4.20 -28.90
N PRO A 304 -47.03 -3.31 -27.91
CA PRO A 304 -47.50 -1.95 -28.13
C PRO A 304 -46.36 -0.94 -28.06
N THR A 305 -46.49 0.03 -28.94
CA THR A 305 -45.60 1.14 -29.30
C THR A 305 -45.37 2.14 -28.16
N GLY A 306 -44.10 2.44 -27.88
CA GLY A 306 -43.65 3.61 -27.14
C GLY A 306 -42.29 4.04 -27.67
N GLN A 307 -42.22 5.20 -28.30
CA GLN A 307 -40.99 5.81 -28.80
C GLN A 307 -40.03 6.12 -27.65
N GLU A 308 -38.87 5.48 -27.61
CA GLU A 308 -37.72 6.00 -26.90
C GLU A 308 -36.55 6.22 -27.87
N ARG A 309 -36.04 7.45 -27.84
CA ARG A 309 -34.91 7.92 -28.62
C ARG A 309 -33.67 7.16 -28.19
N HIS A 310 -33.01 6.56 -29.16
CA HIS A 310 -31.68 5.96 -29.07
C HIS A 310 -30.70 7.03 -28.55
N THR A 311 -30.27 6.92 -27.30
CA THR A 311 -29.05 7.57 -26.82
C THR A 311 -27.91 6.58 -27.01
N ASP A 312 -26.85 7.05 -27.66
CA ASP A 312 -25.63 6.34 -28.00
C ASP A 312 -24.89 6.00 -26.68
N GLN A 313 -25.22 4.87 -26.06
CA GLN A 313 -24.55 4.38 -24.86
C GLN A 313 -23.27 3.65 -25.26
N GLY A 314 -22.14 4.20 -24.82
CA GLY A 314 -20.80 3.65 -25.02
C GLY A 314 -20.75 2.16 -24.64
N GLN A 315 -20.46 1.33 -25.64
CA GLN A 315 -20.21 -0.09 -25.45
C GLN A 315 -18.81 -0.27 -24.88
N PHE A 316 -18.73 -0.51 -23.57
CA PHE A 316 -17.52 -1.01 -22.93
C PHE A 316 -17.09 -2.31 -23.61
N THR A 317 -15.90 -2.33 -24.21
CA THR A 317 -15.34 -3.57 -24.73
C THR A 317 -14.83 -4.39 -23.55
N VAL A 318 -15.70 -5.21 -22.97
CA VAL A 318 -15.33 -6.27 -22.03
C VAL A 318 -14.48 -7.28 -22.80
N GLN A 319 -13.17 -7.27 -22.58
CA GLN A 319 -12.37 -8.44 -22.97
C GLN A 319 -12.86 -9.62 -22.12
N LYS A 320 -13.15 -10.75 -22.79
CA LYS A 320 -13.90 -11.90 -22.26
C LYS A 320 -13.57 -12.21 -20.79
N PRO A 321 -14.57 -12.40 -19.91
CA PRO A 321 -14.33 -12.84 -18.54
C PRO A 321 -13.68 -14.23 -18.56
N PHE A 322 -12.67 -14.42 -17.71
CA PHE A 322 -12.30 -15.76 -17.28
C PHE A 322 -13.46 -16.27 -16.42
N THR A 323 -14.18 -17.29 -16.90
CA THR A 323 -15.30 -17.88 -16.18
C THR A 323 -14.77 -18.68 -14.99
N ALA A 324 -15.04 -18.19 -13.78
CA ALA A 324 -14.88 -18.96 -12.56
C ALA A 324 -15.82 -20.17 -12.56
N GLN A 325 -15.25 -21.38 -12.50
CA GLN A 325 -15.88 -22.50 -11.81
C GLN A 325 -14.94 -22.92 -10.69
N GLU A 326 -15.26 -22.46 -9.48
CA GLU A 326 -14.64 -22.83 -8.19
C GLU A 326 -14.98 -24.31 -7.84
N PRO A 327 -14.15 -25.04 -7.04
CA PRO A 327 -13.52 -24.50 -5.84
C PRO A 327 -12.01 -24.73 -5.72
N PHE A 328 -11.27 -23.68 -5.35
CA PHE A 328 -9.99 -23.81 -4.67
C PHE A 328 -10.22 -24.32 -3.25
N ALA A 329 -10.61 -25.60 -3.15
CA ALA A 329 -10.35 -26.38 -1.96
C ALA A 329 -8.85 -26.70 -1.93
N SER A 330 -8.15 -26.19 -0.93
CA SER A 330 -6.78 -26.61 -0.60
C SER A 330 -6.77 -28.08 -0.15
N GLN A 331 -6.66 -29.00 -1.11
CA GLN A 331 -6.39 -30.42 -0.86
C GLN A 331 -5.23 -30.84 -1.76
N GLY A 332 -4.04 -30.88 -1.18
CA GLY A 332 -2.82 -31.40 -1.81
C GLY A 332 -1.58 -30.64 -1.36
N GLN A 333 -0.80 -31.25 -0.46
CA GLN A 333 0.60 -30.83 -0.26
C GLN A 333 1.36 -31.04 -1.56
N PRO A 334 2.10 -30.05 -2.09
CA PRO A 334 3.18 -30.32 -3.02
C PRO A 334 4.45 -30.59 -2.22
N ALA A 335 5.18 -31.60 -2.69
CA ALA A 335 6.46 -32.03 -2.18
C ALA A 335 7.54 -30.94 -2.27
N ASP A 336 8.40 -31.00 -1.25
CA ASP A 336 9.71 -30.42 -1.00
C ASP A 336 10.48 -29.70 -2.15
N GLN A 337 10.88 -28.44 -1.84
CA GLN A 337 11.93 -27.56 -2.44
C GLN A 337 11.65 -26.94 -3.84
N THR A 338 11.64 -25.63 -4.14
CA THR A 338 11.96 -24.34 -3.48
C THR A 338 11.19 -23.23 -4.23
N GLY A 339 10.45 -22.31 -3.58
CA GLY A 339 9.75 -21.25 -4.36
C GLY A 339 8.73 -20.38 -3.63
N THR A 340 8.99 -19.93 -2.40
CA THR A 340 8.12 -18.98 -1.70
C THR A 340 8.96 -17.88 -1.04
N LEU A 341 8.43 -16.67 -0.91
CA LEU A 341 9.12 -15.58 -0.22
C LEU A 341 9.56 -16.02 1.20
N PRO A 342 10.69 -15.48 1.73
CA PRO A 342 11.15 -15.80 3.08
C PRO A 342 10.04 -15.60 4.12
N ARG A 343 9.85 -16.58 5.00
CA ARG A 343 8.78 -16.53 5.99
C ARG A 343 9.18 -15.63 7.14
N ILE A 344 8.47 -14.52 7.30
CA ILE A 344 8.64 -13.58 8.41
C ILE A 344 7.37 -13.56 9.25
N ALA A 345 7.51 -13.73 10.57
CA ALA A 345 6.37 -13.72 11.48
C ALA A 345 6.34 -12.44 12.33
N LEU A 346 5.13 -12.03 12.73
CA LEU A 346 4.93 -11.02 13.76
C LEU A 346 4.92 -11.69 15.14
N VAL A 347 5.63 -11.10 16.09
CA VAL A 347 5.59 -11.47 17.51
C VAL A 347 4.82 -10.37 18.24
N PRO A 348 3.53 -10.55 18.55
CA PRO A 348 2.74 -9.54 19.24
C PRO A 348 3.18 -9.40 20.69
N GLN A 349 3.37 -8.16 21.16
CA GLN A 349 3.62 -7.89 22.57
C GLN A 349 2.37 -7.39 23.29
N TYR A 350 2.10 -7.98 24.45
CA TYR A 350 1.01 -7.63 25.37
C TYR A 350 1.35 -8.13 26.79
N VAL A 351 0.49 -7.83 27.76
CA VAL A 351 0.66 -8.33 29.14
C VAL A 351 0.52 -9.85 29.11
N ASP A 352 1.45 -10.56 29.73
CA ASP A 352 1.49 -12.04 29.73
C ASP A 352 1.68 -12.68 28.34
N ALA A 353 2.32 -11.96 27.40
CA ALA A 353 2.76 -12.56 26.15
C ALA A 353 3.74 -13.71 26.41
N ASP A 354 3.44 -14.89 25.86
CA ASP A 354 4.21 -16.12 26.06
C ASP A 354 5.47 -16.12 25.18
N PRO A 355 6.69 -16.09 25.77
CA PRO A 355 7.94 -16.16 25.02
C PRO A 355 8.08 -17.44 24.18
N ALA A 356 7.39 -18.53 24.54
CA ALA A 356 7.44 -19.79 23.79
C ALA A 356 6.93 -19.67 22.35
N LEU A 357 6.15 -18.61 22.04
CA LEU A 357 5.78 -18.29 20.67
C LEU A 357 7.01 -18.08 19.76
N VAL A 358 8.08 -17.47 20.29
CA VAL A 358 9.32 -17.24 19.53
C VAL A 358 9.93 -18.57 19.13
N ASP A 359 10.12 -19.48 20.09
CA ASP A 359 10.70 -20.80 19.82
C ASP A 359 9.84 -21.61 18.84
N TRP A 360 8.52 -21.55 19.00
CA TRP A 360 7.57 -22.21 18.10
C TRP A 360 7.67 -21.69 16.65
N LEU A 361 7.90 -20.38 16.47
CA LEU A 361 8.10 -19.77 15.15
C LEU A 361 9.45 -20.18 14.55
N VAL A 362 10.52 -20.19 15.34
CA VAL A 362 11.85 -20.64 14.90
C VAL A 362 11.81 -22.11 14.45
N GLN A 363 11.16 -22.99 15.23
CA GLN A 363 10.98 -24.40 14.88
C GLN A 363 10.19 -24.63 13.58
N ARG A 364 9.36 -23.66 13.17
CA ARG A 364 8.64 -23.67 11.89
C ARG A 364 9.44 -23.10 10.72
N GLY A 365 10.70 -22.77 10.92
CA GLY A 365 11.61 -22.29 9.87
C GLY A 365 11.32 -20.86 9.42
N HIS A 366 10.84 -19.99 10.32
CA HIS A 366 10.76 -18.56 10.01
C HIS A 366 12.17 -17.97 9.92
N ALA A 367 12.46 -17.31 8.80
CA ALA A 367 13.76 -16.69 8.55
C ALA A 367 13.93 -15.35 9.27
N GLY A 368 12.82 -14.75 9.71
CA GLY A 368 12.85 -13.55 10.54
C GLY A 368 11.59 -13.38 11.40
N LEU A 369 11.73 -12.55 12.43
CA LEU A 369 10.70 -12.20 13.39
C LEU A 369 10.62 -10.68 13.52
N VAL A 370 9.42 -10.13 13.54
CA VAL A 370 9.17 -8.71 13.82
C VAL A 370 8.39 -8.60 15.11
N LEU A 371 9.00 -8.04 16.14
CA LEU A 371 8.33 -7.75 17.39
C LEU A 371 7.42 -6.53 17.23
N ALA A 372 6.12 -6.69 17.46
CA ALA A 372 5.20 -5.58 17.67
C ALA A 372 5.23 -5.14 19.14
N GLY A 373 6.32 -4.46 19.53
CA GLY A 373 6.64 -4.13 20.91
C GLY A 373 5.72 -3.09 21.53
N THR A 374 5.80 -2.91 22.85
CA THR A 374 5.08 -1.84 23.57
C THR A 374 5.82 -0.50 23.44
N GLY A 375 5.11 0.63 23.52
CA GLY A 375 5.76 1.96 23.52
C GLY A 375 6.69 2.16 22.32
N ILE A 376 7.96 2.48 22.57
CA ILE A 376 9.01 2.64 21.55
C ILE A 376 9.63 1.30 21.10
N GLY A 377 8.84 0.23 21.07
CA GLY A 377 9.28 -1.12 20.71
C GLY A 377 9.90 -1.92 21.86
N THR A 378 9.52 -1.63 23.11
CA THR A 378 10.01 -2.33 24.30
C THR A 378 9.38 -3.72 24.47
N MET A 379 10.07 -4.57 25.23
CA MET A 379 9.66 -5.93 25.56
C MET A 379 10.16 -6.34 26.97
N PRO A 380 9.49 -7.28 27.65
CA PRO A 380 9.97 -7.82 28.92
C PRO A 380 11.18 -8.74 28.74
N ALA A 381 11.94 -8.95 29.80
CA ALA A 381 13.19 -9.71 29.76
C ALA A 381 13.05 -11.14 29.19
N PRO A 382 12.00 -11.93 29.50
CA PRO A 382 11.83 -13.26 28.92
C PRO A 382 11.66 -13.24 27.39
N VAL A 383 10.89 -12.29 26.85
CA VAL A 383 10.71 -12.13 25.40
C VAL A 383 12.00 -11.70 24.73
N ARG A 384 12.75 -10.77 25.35
CA ARG A 384 14.08 -10.38 24.84
C ARG A 384 15.03 -11.57 24.80
N ALA A 385 15.07 -12.38 25.85
CA ALA A 385 15.91 -13.57 25.91
C ALA A 385 15.57 -14.58 24.80
N ALA A 386 14.27 -14.82 24.56
CA ALA A 386 13.82 -15.70 23.48
C ALA A 386 14.21 -15.16 22.09
N LEU A 387 14.01 -13.87 21.83
CA LEU A 387 14.42 -13.24 20.56
C LEU A 387 15.93 -13.24 20.36
N ALA A 388 16.71 -13.02 21.42
CA ALA A 388 18.17 -13.12 21.37
C ALA A 388 18.62 -14.55 21.06
N ALA A 389 17.98 -15.56 21.65
CA ALA A 389 18.23 -16.97 21.34
C ALA A 389 17.84 -17.31 19.89
N ALA A 390 16.76 -16.74 19.35
CA ALA A 390 16.41 -16.86 17.93
C ALA A 390 17.49 -16.23 17.03
N ARG A 391 18.06 -15.08 17.40
CA ARG A 391 19.16 -14.48 16.63
C ARG A 391 20.42 -15.32 16.59
N GLN A 392 20.76 -15.97 17.70
CA GLN A 392 21.89 -16.90 17.76
C GLN A 392 21.69 -18.12 16.83
N GLN A 393 20.44 -18.45 16.50
CA GLN A 393 20.09 -19.48 15.52
C GLN A 393 20.01 -18.95 14.07
N GLY A 394 20.39 -17.69 13.82
CA GLY A 394 20.42 -17.08 12.49
C GLY A 394 19.11 -16.46 12.02
N VAL A 395 18.08 -16.40 12.85
CA VAL A 395 16.78 -15.78 12.51
C VAL A 395 16.87 -14.28 12.69
N MET A 396 16.61 -13.48 11.65
CA MET A 396 16.69 -12.02 11.73
C MET A 396 15.58 -11.44 12.63
N VAL A 397 15.89 -10.48 13.48
CA VAL A 397 14.93 -9.88 14.43
C VAL A 397 14.83 -8.39 14.19
N VAL A 398 13.60 -7.91 13.94
CA VAL A 398 13.27 -6.49 13.85
C VAL A 398 12.40 -6.08 15.02
N ARG A 399 12.78 -5.00 15.70
CA ARG A 399 12.02 -4.37 16.77
C ARG A 399 11.16 -3.27 16.18
N ALA A 400 9.85 -3.49 16.16
CA ALA A 400 8.83 -2.51 15.78
C ALA A 400 7.93 -2.21 16.98
N THR A 401 6.83 -1.50 16.75
CA THR A 401 5.85 -1.17 17.80
C THR A 401 4.43 -1.50 17.38
N ARG A 402 3.61 -1.90 18.36
CA ARG A 402 2.15 -2.00 18.23
C ARG A 402 1.45 -0.64 18.35
N VAL A 403 2.15 0.40 18.83
CA VAL A 403 1.59 1.74 18.97
C VAL A 403 1.25 2.29 17.58
N PRO A 404 0.09 2.94 17.34
CA PRO A 404 -0.32 3.37 16.00
C PRO A 404 0.53 4.46 15.32
N ALA A 405 1.38 5.17 16.06
CA ALA A 405 2.26 6.21 15.50
C ALA A 405 3.51 6.38 16.37
N GLY A 406 4.59 6.87 15.77
CA GLY A 406 5.85 7.17 16.45
C GLY A 406 7.05 6.40 15.88
N TYR A 407 8.22 6.78 16.36
CA TYR A 407 9.52 6.25 15.94
C TYR A 407 10.08 5.25 16.97
N VAL A 408 10.63 4.14 16.50
CA VAL A 408 11.36 3.15 17.31
C VAL A 408 12.87 3.43 17.22
N PRO A 409 13.48 4.04 18.25
CA PRO A 409 14.90 4.38 18.24
C PRO A 409 15.78 3.14 18.48
N ARG A 410 17.01 3.17 17.99
CA ARG A 410 18.02 2.13 18.19
C ARG A 410 18.70 2.27 19.57
N ASN A 411 19.04 1.14 20.20
CA ASN A 411 19.79 1.05 21.46
C ASN A 411 19.18 1.87 22.61
N THR A 412 17.91 1.65 22.89
CA THR A 412 17.15 2.43 23.90
C THR A 412 17.20 1.82 25.30
N GLU A 413 17.76 0.61 25.42
CA GLU A 413 17.78 -0.18 26.63
C GLU A 413 18.79 0.40 27.64
N ALA A 414 18.40 0.38 28.93
CA ALA A 414 19.23 0.94 29.99
C ALA A 414 20.57 0.21 30.22
N ARG A 415 20.70 -1.04 29.74
CA ARG A 415 21.94 -1.81 29.88
C ARG A 415 22.53 -2.12 28.50
N PRO A 416 23.83 -1.85 28.26
CA PRO A 416 24.46 -2.05 26.95
C PRO A 416 24.32 -3.46 26.38
N GLU A 417 24.36 -4.50 27.23
CA GLU A 417 24.22 -5.91 26.81
C GLU A 417 22.81 -6.26 26.29
N HIS A 418 21.83 -5.39 26.50
CA HIS A 418 20.48 -5.54 25.99
C HIS A 418 20.19 -4.68 24.76
N SER A 419 21.17 -3.90 24.29
CA SER A 419 21.03 -3.02 23.13
C SER A 419 20.80 -3.82 21.85
N ASP A 420 20.20 -3.18 20.83
CA ASP A 420 20.00 -3.81 19.53
C ASP A 420 21.32 -4.26 18.92
N ASP A 421 22.38 -3.45 19.03
CA ASP A 421 23.70 -3.82 18.53
C ASP A 421 24.28 -5.06 19.22
N ALA A 422 24.15 -5.15 20.56
CA ALA A 422 24.63 -6.31 21.31
C ALA A 422 23.86 -7.60 20.99
N LEU A 423 22.59 -7.47 20.62
CA LEU A 423 21.70 -8.61 20.30
C LEU A 423 21.59 -8.90 18.80
N GLY A 424 22.22 -8.08 17.94
CA GLY A 424 22.09 -8.17 16.49
C GLY A 424 20.69 -7.80 15.98
N PHE A 425 19.92 -7.01 16.72
CA PHE A 425 18.58 -6.59 16.30
C PHE A 425 18.64 -5.42 15.30
N VAL A 426 17.59 -5.35 14.48
CA VAL A 426 17.25 -4.25 13.59
C VAL A 426 16.09 -3.47 14.21
N THR A 427 16.01 -2.16 14.02
CA THR A 427 14.84 -1.36 14.42
C THR A 427 14.02 -0.97 13.21
N ALA A 428 12.69 -0.99 13.35
CA ALA A 428 11.78 -0.64 12.26
C ALA A 428 11.74 0.88 11.96
N GLY A 429 12.30 1.70 12.85
CA GLY A 429 12.24 3.16 12.75
C GLY A 429 10.79 3.64 12.74
N TRP A 430 10.33 4.14 11.60
CA TRP A 430 8.98 4.67 11.40
C TRP A 430 7.96 3.64 10.95
N LEU A 431 8.40 2.48 10.46
CA LEU A 431 7.50 1.43 9.98
C LEU A 431 6.78 0.75 11.14
N ASP A 432 5.52 0.44 10.93
CA ASP A 432 4.78 -0.46 11.81
C ASP A 432 5.21 -1.91 11.64
N ALA A 433 4.74 -2.80 12.53
CA ALA A 433 5.13 -4.20 12.48
C ALA A 433 4.75 -4.90 11.16
N PRO A 434 3.53 -4.73 10.60
CA PRO A 434 3.19 -5.31 9.30
C PRO A 434 4.09 -4.84 8.15
N LYS A 435 4.40 -3.55 8.04
CA LYS A 435 5.27 -3.03 6.98
C LYS A 435 6.73 -3.40 7.21
N ALA A 436 7.21 -3.40 8.45
CA ALA A 436 8.54 -3.89 8.79
C ALA A 436 8.72 -5.37 8.41
N ARG A 437 7.67 -6.20 8.57
CA ARG A 437 7.66 -7.61 8.12
C ARG A 437 7.88 -7.70 6.61
N ILE A 438 7.20 -6.87 5.82
CA ILE A 438 7.31 -6.84 4.35
C ILE A 438 8.71 -6.39 3.93
N LEU A 439 9.23 -5.32 4.53
CA LEU A 439 10.56 -4.81 4.20
C LEU A 439 11.64 -5.85 4.52
N LEU A 440 11.55 -6.50 5.70
CA LEU A 440 12.47 -7.58 6.07
C LEU A 440 12.35 -8.76 5.11
N GLN A 441 11.14 -9.17 4.73
CA GLN A 441 10.89 -10.26 3.79
C GLN A 441 11.61 -10.01 2.46
N LEU A 442 11.53 -8.79 1.93
CA LEU A 442 12.19 -8.40 0.68
C LEU A 442 13.71 -8.25 0.82
N CYS A 443 14.21 -7.74 1.95
CA CYS A 443 15.66 -7.77 2.24
C CYS A 443 16.20 -9.20 2.19
N LEU A 444 15.55 -10.14 2.87
CA LEU A 444 15.99 -11.53 2.86
C LEU A 444 15.83 -12.18 1.46
N ALA A 445 14.78 -11.84 0.72
CA ALA A 445 14.58 -12.32 -0.65
C ALA A 445 15.69 -11.81 -1.60
N ALA A 446 16.16 -10.58 -1.38
CA ALA A 446 17.29 -9.98 -2.10
C ALA A 446 18.67 -10.49 -1.63
N GLY A 447 18.71 -11.50 -0.74
CA GLY A 447 19.97 -12.12 -0.31
C GLY A 447 20.67 -11.40 0.84
N LEU A 448 20.10 -10.35 1.42
CA LEU A 448 20.68 -9.70 2.59
C LEU A 448 20.61 -10.65 3.80
N ARG A 449 21.71 -10.79 4.53
CA ARG A 449 21.81 -11.66 5.72
C ARG A 449 22.39 -10.95 6.94
N ASP A 450 22.98 -9.78 6.73
CA ASP A 450 23.67 -8.98 7.74
C ASP A 450 22.73 -7.91 8.32
N GLU A 451 22.70 -7.77 9.65
CA GLU A 451 21.83 -6.82 10.33
C GLU A 451 22.17 -5.36 10.04
N GLN A 452 23.44 -5.01 9.78
CA GLN A 452 23.83 -3.63 9.50
C GLN A 452 23.35 -3.22 8.11
N ALA A 453 23.51 -4.10 7.12
CA ALA A 453 22.98 -3.91 5.77
C ALA A 453 21.45 -3.80 5.78
N ILE A 454 20.77 -4.64 6.56
CA ILE A 454 19.31 -4.56 6.70
C ILE A 454 18.91 -3.28 7.43
N GLN A 455 19.59 -2.91 8.53
CA GLN A 455 19.32 -1.65 9.24
C GLN A 455 19.48 -0.45 8.30
N ALA A 456 20.50 -0.41 7.44
CA ALA A 456 20.69 0.66 6.47
C ALA A 456 19.51 0.78 5.49
N VAL A 457 18.85 -0.32 5.15
CA VAL A 457 17.61 -0.30 4.35
C VAL A 457 16.44 0.31 5.14
N PHE A 458 16.29 -0.03 6.41
CA PHE A 458 15.29 0.56 7.29
C PHE A 458 15.55 2.05 7.60
N GLU A 459 16.81 2.49 7.55
CA GLU A 459 17.20 3.88 7.78
C GLU A 459 17.28 4.73 6.52
N ARG A 460 17.18 4.11 5.34
CA ARG A 460 17.27 4.77 4.03
C ARG A 460 16.31 5.95 3.91
N PHE A 461 15.21 5.91 4.65
CA PHE A 461 14.21 6.95 4.62
C PHE A 461 13.86 7.46 6.02
N ARG A 462 13.84 8.80 6.16
CA ARG A 462 13.40 9.51 7.36
C ARG A 462 12.32 10.52 6.93
N PRO A 463 11.03 10.28 7.28
CA PRO A 463 9.88 11.09 6.89
C PRO A 463 9.89 12.52 7.42
#